data_AF-A0A533VQG1-F1
#
_entry.id   AF-A0A533VQG1-F1
#
_cell.length_a   1.000
_cell.length_b   1.000
_cell.length_c   1.000
_cell.angle_alpha   90.00
_cell.angle_beta   90.00
_cell.angle_gamma   90.00
#
_symmetry.space_group_name_H-M   'P 1'
#
loop_
_entity.id
_entity.type
_entity.pdbx_description
1 polymer ?
#
loop_
_entity_poly.entity_id
_entity_poly.type
_entity_poly.pdbx_seq_one_letter_code
_entity_poly.pdbx_strand_id
1 'polypeptide(L)' 'RGYGDSERQTSWRALESEIPANKVIPNSVSSIYHAVELQKQGMDYFDSLVASLAKETGSAVITTDRKIEDVVETEW' A
#
# COMPACT_ATOMS: atom_id res chain seq x y z
N ARG A 1 7.11 13.19 15.91
CA ARG A 1 5.81 13.92 15.97
C ARG A 1 5.07 13.56 14.70
N GLY A 2 3.83 13.06 14.79
CA GLY A 2 3.04 12.74 13.60
C GLY A 2 2.38 13.98 13.01
N TYR A 3 1.80 13.85 11.82
CA TYR A 3 1.03 14.91 11.16
C TYR A 3 -0.31 15.13 11.85
N GLY A 4 -0.70 16.39 12.00
CA GLY A 4 -2.02 16.81 12.50
C GLY A 4 -3.11 16.63 11.45
N ASP A 5 -4.38 16.67 11.87
CA ASP A 5 -5.53 16.38 10.99
C ASP A 5 -5.65 17.37 9.82
N SER A 6 -5.32 18.65 10.05
CA SER A 6 -5.33 19.68 9.00
C SER A 6 -4.24 19.44 7.94
N GLU A 7 -3.06 19.00 8.36
CA GLU A 7 -1.96 18.65 7.45
C GLU A 7 -2.36 17.43 6.60
N ARG A 8 -2.94 16.39 7.22
CA ARG A 8 -3.44 15.21 6.50
C ARG A 8 -4.50 15.58 5.47
N GLN A 9 -5.45 16.44 5.85
CA GLN A 9 -6.51 16.87 4.93
C GLN A 9 -5.97 17.72 3.78
N THR A 10 -4.98 18.58 4.05
CA THR A 10 -4.32 19.39 3.02
C THR A 10 -3.56 18.50 2.04
N SER A 11 -2.77 17.55 2.54
CA SER A 11 -2.05 16.58 1.71
C SER A 11 -3.00 15.72 0.89
N TRP A 12 -4.11 15.26 1.48
CA TRP A 12 -5.11 14.47 0.76
C TRP A 12 -5.70 15.24 -0.43
N ARG A 13 -6.10 16.50 -0.24
CA ARG A 13 -6.62 17.34 -1.33
C ARG A 13 -5.58 17.58 -2.44
N ALA A 14 -4.31 17.75 -2.07
CA ALA A 14 -3.23 17.88 -3.04
C ALA A 14 -3.00 16.59 -3.83
N LEU A 15 -3.18 15.43 -3.21
CA LEU A 15 -3.09 14.14 -3.90
C LEU A 15 -4.29 13.87 -4.81
N GLU A 16 -5.50 14.24 -4.40
CA GLU A 16 -6.71 14.07 -5.22
C GLU A 16 -6.64 14.82 -6.55
N SER A 17 -5.96 15.97 -6.61
CA SER A 17 -5.78 16.70 -7.88
C SER A 17 -4.77 16.04 -8.81
N GLU A 18 -3.81 15.28 -8.26
CA GLU A 18 -2.68 14.70 -9.01
C GLU A 18 -2.86 13.21 -9.32
N ILE A 19 -3.66 12.49 -8.53
CA ILE A 19 -3.93 11.06 -8.68
C ILE A 19 -5.35 10.88 -9.21
N PRO A 20 -5.53 10.60 -10.52
CA PRO A 20 -6.84 10.32 -11.08
C PRO A 20 -7.53 9.17 -10.34
N ALA A 21 -8.83 9.28 -10.10
CA ALA A 21 -9.59 8.27 -9.35
C ALA A 21 -9.47 6.86 -9.97
N ASN A 22 -9.35 6.76 -11.30
CA ASN A 22 -9.15 5.48 -12.00
C ASN A 22 -7.74 4.89 -11.85
N LYS A 23 -6.82 5.58 -11.17
CA LYS A 23 -5.49 5.11 -10.79
C LYS A 23 -5.43 4.65 -9.33
N VAL A 24 -6.48 4.89 -8.54
CA VAL A 24 -6.62 4.34 -7.19
C VAL A 24 -7.23 2.96 -7.31
N ILE A 25 -6.43 1.94 -7.03
CA ILE A 25 -6.86 0.54 -7.11
C ILE A 25 -7.32 0.12 -5.70
N PRO A 26 -8.61 -0.23 -5.51
CA PRO A 26 -9.08 -0.74 -4.24
C PRO A 26 -8.60 -2.18 -4.02
N ASN A 27 -8.37 -2.56 -2.77
CA ASN A 27 -8.17 -3.96 -2.43
C ASN A 27 -9.43 -4.78 -2.76
N SER A 28 -9.25 -5.84 -3.55
CA SER A 28 -10.25 -6.87 -3.77
C SER A 28 -10.37 -7.81 -2.55
N VAL A 29 -11.43 -8.61 -2.51
CA VAL A 29 -11.58 -9.67 -1.48
C VAL A 29 -10.41 -10.65 -1.49
N SER A 30 -9.89 -11.01 -2.67
CA SER A 30 -8.72 -11.91 -2.82
C SER A 30 -7.45 -11.28 -2.29
N SER A 31 -7.18 -10.01 -2.60
CA SER A 31 -6.03 -9.30 -2.04
C SER A 31 -6.10 -9.21 -0.51
N ILE A 32 -7.28 -8.97 0.07
CA ILE A 32 -7.46 -8.94 1.53
C ILE A 32 -7.19 -10.31 2.15
N TYR A 33 -7.67 -11.39 1.52
CA TYR A 33 -7.37 -12.74 1.97
C TYR A 33 -5.85 -13.01 1.99
N HIS A 34 -5.14 -12.64 0.93
CA HIS A 34 -3.69 -12.76 0.88
C HIS A 34 -2.96 -11.87 1.90
N ALA A 35 -3.47 -10.66 2.17
CA ALA A 35 -2.94 -9.79 3.22
C ALA A 35 -3.01 -10.46 4.60
N VAL A 36 -4.12 -11.13 4.92
CA VAL A 36 -4.27 -11.87 6.18
C VAL A 36 -3.23 -12.98 6.31
N GLU A 37 -2.92 -13.70 5.23
CA GLU A 37 -1.89 -14.73 5.24
C GLU A 37 -0.47 -14.13 5.41
N LEU A 38 -0.16 -13.01 4.77
CA LEU A 38 1.11 -12.30 4.96
C LEU A 38 1.26 -11.77 6.39
N GLN A 39 0.17 -11.28 6.99
CA GLN A 39 0.18 -10.82 8.38
C GLN A 39 0.45 -11.97 9.36
N LYS A 40 -0.15 -13.14 9.13
CA LYS A 40 0.14 -14.36 9.93
C LYS A 40 1.61 -14.77 9.85
N GLN A 41 2.29 -14.42 8.76
CA GLN A 41 3.73 -14.65 8.55
C GLN A 41 4.62 -13.56 9.16
N GLY A 42 4.03 -12.57 9.84
CA GLY A 42 4.73 -11.54 10.60
C GLY A 42 4.90 -10.20 9.89
N MET A 43 4.25 -9.99 8.75
CA MET A 43 4.21 -8.68 8.06
C MET A 43 3.25 -7.72 8.78
N ASP A 44 3.54 -6.41 8.75
CA ASP A 44 2.65 -5.39 9.31
C ASP A 44 1.31 -5.35 8.56
N TYR A 45 0.25 -4.89 9.24
CA TYR A 45 -1.06 -4.76 8.64
C TYR A 45 -1.06 -3.95 7.33
N PHE A 46 -0.46 -2.75 7.31
CA PHE A 46 -0.48 -1.92 6.10
C PHE A 46 0.42 -2.48 5.00
N ASP A 47 1.60 -2.99 5.37
CA ASP A 47 2.51 -3.63 4.41
C ASP A 47 1.85 -4.83 3.75
N SER A 48 1.10 -5.64 4.50
CA SER A 48 0.39 -6.80 3.97
C SER A 48 -0.69 -6.43 2.95
N LEU A 49 -1.38 -5.30 3.14
CA LEU A 49 -2.38 -4.80 2.18
C LEU A 49 -1.72 -4.31 0.89
N VAL A 50 -0.60 -3.58 1.00
CA VAL A 50 0.15 -3.08 -0.14
C VAL A 50 0.78 -4.24 -0.93
N ALA A 51 1.48 -5.14 -0.24
CA ALA A 51 2.17 -6.27 -0.87
C ALA A 51 1.19 -7.26 -1.52
N SER A 52 0.05 -7.54 -0.88
CA SER A 52 -0.97 -8.42 -1.48
C SER A 52 -1.60 -7.81 -2.73
N LEU A 53 -1.87 -6.50 -2.73
CA LEU A 53 -2.40 -5.82 -3.90
C LEU A 53 -1.37 -5.80 -5.03
N ALA A 54 -0.12 -5.49 -4.73
CA ALA A 54 0.98 -5.51 -5.70
C ALA A 54 1.17 -6.90 -6.33
N LYS A 55 1.07 -7.98 -5.55
CA LYS A 55 1.07 -9.36 -6.08
C LYS A 55 -0.10 -9.61 -7.02
N GLU A 56 -1.29 -9.18 -6.65
CA GLU A 56 -2.50 -9.40 -7.44
C GLU A 56 -2.43 -8.66 -8.79
N THR A 57 -1.88 -7.44 -8.79
CA THR A 57 -1.79 -6.61 -10.00
C THR A 57 -0.50 -6.83 -10.81
N GLY A 58 0.48 -7.57 -10.28
CA GLY A 58 1.81 -7.72 -10.88
C GLY A 58 2.59 -6.40 -10.91
N SER A 59 2.42 -5.57 -9.89
CA SER A 59 3.07 -4.26 -9.78
C SER A 59 4.32 -4.30 -8.89
N ALA A 60 5.27 -3.41 -9.16
CA ALA A 60 6.34 -3.09 -8.22
C ALA A 60 5.87 -2.08 -7.16
N VAL A 61 6.43 -2.16 -5.96
CA VAL A 61 6.14 -1.22 -4.85
C VAL A 61 7.31 -0.24 -4.67
N ILE A 62 7.02 1.06 -4.75
CA ILE A 62 8.00 2.11 -4.45
C ILE A 62 8.07 2.31 -2.92
N THR A 63 9.11 1.81 -2.23
CA THR A 63 9.17 1.83 -0.75
C THR A 63 10.55 1.55 -0.18
N THR A 64 10.98 2.25 0.88
CA THR A 64 12.25 1.99 1.64
C THR A 64 12.17 0.78 2.54
N ASP A 65 10.97 0.24 2.70
CA ASP A 65 10.78 -0.86 3.62
C ASP A 65 11.31 -2.17 3.04
N ARG A 66 12.47 -2.57 3.55
CA ARG A 66 13.14 -3.81 3.17
C ARG A 66 12.30 -5.05 3.42
N LYS A 67 11.34 -5.02 4.35
CA LYS A 67 10.46 -6.17 4.60
C LYS A 67 9.51 -6.45 3.44
N ILE A 68 9.18 -5.43 2.65
CA ILE A 68 8.31 -5.58 1.47
C ILE A 68 9.10 -6.22 0.31
N GLU A 69 10.40 -5.96 0.22
CA GLU A 69 11.31 -6.51 -0.81
C GLU A 69 11.35 -8.05 -0.78
N ASP A 70 11.19 -8.65 0.40
CA ASP A 70 11.16 -10.12 0.57
C ASP A 70 9.90 -10.76 -0.03
N VAL A 71 8.87 -9.96 -0.35
CA VAL A 71 7.54 -10.45 -0.74
C VAL A 71 7.16 -10.06 -2.17
N VAL A 72 7.55 -8.87 -2.62
CA VAL A 72 7.22 -8.33 -3.95
C VAL A 72 8.40 -7.58 -4.56
N GLU A 73 8.35 -7.37 -5.87
CA GLU A 73 9.28 -6.48 -6.55
C GLU A 73 9.13 -5.04 -6.01
N THR A 74 10.26 -4.37 -5.83
CA THR A 74 10.32 -3.03 -5.24
C THR A 74 11.29 -2.14 -6.01
N GLU A 75 11.07 -0.83 -5.98
CA GLU A 75 11.96 0.18 -6.56
C GLU A 75 12.19 1.35 -5.58
N TRP A 76 13.25 2.13 -5.82
CA TRP A 76 13.67 3.32 -5.06
C TRP A 76 14.06 4.51 -5.91
#